data_AF-A0A6L4YLN2-F1
#
_entry.id   AF-A0A6L4YLN2-F1
#
_cell.length_a   1.000
_cell.length_b   1.000
_cell.length_c   1.000
_cell.angle_alpha   90.00
_cell.angle_beta   90.00
_cell.angle_gamma   90.00
#
_symmetry.space_group_name_H-M   'P 1'
#
loop_
_entity.id
_entity.type
_entity.pdbx_description
1 polymer ?
#
loop_
_entity_poly.entity_id
_entity_poly.type
_entity_poly.pdbx_seq_one_letter_code
_entity_poly.pdbx_strand_id
1 'polypeptide(L)' 'MNIVQLNTGLFPDAQTVIAALRQTTSAHRVDIVDIRRQDLRESDWDGVIAALLAADLVVST' A
#
# COMPACT_ATOMS: atom_id res chain seq x y z
N MET A 1 7.17 -7.45 9.82
CA MET A 1 6.67 -6.08 9.74
C MET A 1 5.35 -6.07 9.01
N ASN A 2 4.46 -5.16 9.37
CA ASN A 2 3.28 -4.80 8.62
C ASN A 2 3.64 -3.69 7.63
N ILE A 3 3.73 -4.03 6.35
CA ILE A 3 4.11 -3.10 5.28
C ILE A 3 2.85 -2.74 4.50
N VAL A 4 2.60 -1.46 4.28
CA VAL A 4 1.55 -1.00 3.37
C VAL A 4 2.16 -0.58 2.05
N GLN A 5 1.73 -1.23 0.97
CA GLN A 5 1.95 -0.76 -0.40
C GLN A 5 0.82 0.21 -0.77
N LEU A 6 1.10 1.51 -0.74
CA LEU A 6 0.15 2.56 -1.09
C LEU A 6 0.27 2.89 -2.58
N ASN A 7 -0.68 2.42 -3.39
CA ASN A 7 -0.74 2.74 -4.81
C ASN A 7 -1.42 4.09 -5.05
N THR A 8 -0.58 5.09 -5.24
CA THR A 8 -0.88 6.49 -5.56
C THR A 8 -0.90 6.73 -7.07
N GLY A 9 -0.16 5.93 -7.85
CA GLY A 9 0.01 6.12 -9.29
C GLY A 9 0.93 7.28 -9.65
N LEU A 10 1.66 7.82 -8.67
CA LEU A 10 2.56 8.94 -8.86
C LEU A 10 4.03 8.50 -8.96
N PHE A 11 4.35 7.24 -8.60
CA PHE A 11 5.73 6.76 -8.60
C PHE A 11 6.12 6.25 -10.01
N PRO A 12 7.12 6.86 -10.69
CA PRO A 12 7.41 6.54 -12.09
C PRO A 12 7.83 5.10 -12.35
N ASP A 13 8.50 4.46 -11.38
CA ASP A 13 8.96 3.07 -11.47
C ASP A 13 8.27 2.16 -10.44
N ALA A 14 6.93 2.27 -10.37
CA ALA A 14 6.11 1.50 -9.44
C ALA A 14 6.30 -0.02 -9.61
N GLN A 15 6.51 -0.49 -10.84
CA GLN A 15 6.62 -1.91 -11.13
C GLN A 15 7.82 -2.56 -10.45
N THR A 16 8.98 -1.90 -10.46
CA THR A 16 10.18 -2.40 -9.78
C THR A 16 9.97 -2.49 -8.27
N VAL A 17 9.36 -1.47 -7.67
CA VAL A 17 9.05 -1.45 -6.23
C VAL A 17 8.04 -2.54 -5.87
N ILE A 18 6.98 -2.71 -6.66
CA ILE A 18 5.99 -3.79 -6.48
C ILE A 18 6.66 -5.17 -6.59
N ALA A 19 7.58 -5.35 -7.53
CA ALA A 19 8.30 -6.61 -7.69
C ALA A 19 9.21 -6.91 -6.49
N ALA A 20 9.89 -5.89 -5.95
CA ALA A 20 10.70 -6.02 -4.74
C ALA A 20 9.84 -6.34 -3.51
N LEU A 21 8.71 -5.67 -3.32
CA LEU A 21 7.77 -5.92 -2.22
C LEU A 21 7.20 -7.34 -2.25
N ARG A 22 6.91 -7.90 -3.43
CA ARG A 22 6.46 -9.30 -3.54
C ARG A 22 7.48 -10.29 -2.98
N GLN A 23 8.77 -10.02 -3.14
CA GLN A 23 9.83 -10.91 -2.65
C GLN A 23 9.92 -10.94 -1.11
N THR A 24 9.42 -9.91 -0.43
CA THR A 24 9.46 -9.81 1.04
C THR A 24 8.23 -10.40 1.73
N THR A 25 7.19 -10.78 0.98
CA THR A 25 5.93 -11.34 1.50
C THR A 25 6.11 -12.66 2.27
N SER A 26 7.22 -13.37 2.07
CA SER A 26 7.57 -14.59 2.81
C SER A 26 7.95 -14.32 4.26
N ALA A 27 8.46 -13.13 4.57
CA ALA A 27 8.92 -12.74 5.90
C ALA A 27 8.08 -11.61 6.53
N HIS A 28 7.33 -10.89 5.72
CA HIS A 28 6.57 -9.71 6.13
C HIS A 28 5.15 -9.75 5.58
N ARG A 29 4.22 -9.14 6.32
CA ARG A 29 2.86 -8.91 5.82
C ARG A 29 2.89 -7.67 4.93
N VAL A 30 2.32 -7.78 3.73
CA VAL A 30 2.21 -6.66 2.79
C VAL A 30 0.73 -6.45 2.46
N ASP A 31 0.14 -5.38 2.97
CA ASP A 31 -1.23 -4.97 2.67
C ASP A 31 -1.21 -3.94 1.52
N ILE A 32 -2.05 -4.15 0.50
CA ILE A 32 -2.09 -3.29 -0.69
C ILE A 32 -3.30 -2.35 -0.59
N VAL A 33 -3.04 -1.05 -0.72
CA VAL A 33 -4.06 0.00 -0.71
C VAL A 33 -3.98 0.77 -2.03
N ASP A 34 -5.03 0.72 -2.86
CA ASP A 34 -5.11 1.51 -4.10
C ASP A 34 -6.02 2.73 -3.91
N ILE A 35 -5.41 3.92 -3.80
CA ILE A 35 -6.13 5.18 -3.62
C ILE A 35 -6.57 5.82 -4.95
N ARG A 36 -6.23 5.20 -6.08
CA ARG A 36 -6.66 5.67 -7.42
C ARG A 36 -8.05 5.16 -7.79
N ARG A 37 -8.62 4.28 -6.95
CA ARG A 37 -9.98 3.79 -7.09
C ARG A 37 -10.95 4.96 -7.14
N GLN A 38 -11.65 5.10 -8.25
CA GLN A 38 -12.60 6.19 -8.49
C GLN A 38 -13.87 6.08 -7.65
N ASP A 39 -14.10 4.91 -7.05
CA ASP A 39 -15.29 4.56 -6.26
C ASP A 39 -15.07 4.64 -4.75
N LEU A 40 -13.93 5.18 -4.29
CA LEU A 40 -13.64 5.32 -2.86
C LEU A 40 -14.65 6.25 -2.19
N ARG A 41 -15.34 5.69 -1.19
CA ARG A 41 -16.25 6.42 -0.31
C ARG A 41 -15.51 6.94 0.90
N GLU A 42 -16.12 7.89 1.60
CA GLU A 42 -15.60 8.40 2.88
C GLU A 42 -15.32 7.26 3.88
N SER A 43 -16.22 6.27 3.98
CA SER A 43 -16.03 5.10 4.83
C SER A 43 -14.85 4.20 4.44
N ASP A 44 -14.43 4.21 3.17
CA ASP A 44 -13.24 3.46 2.75
C ASP A 44 -11.96 4.13 3.24
N TRP A 45 -11.98 5.46 3.43
CA TRP A 45 -10.85 6.22 3.96
C TRP A 45 -10.56 5.88 5.41
N ASP A 46 -11.55 5.52 6.22
CA ASP A 46 -11.33 5.02 7.58
C ASP A 46 -10.45 3.76 7.56
N GLY A 47 -10.72 2.84 6.62
CA GLY A 47 -9.92 1.63 6.42
C GLY A 47 -8.50 1.94 5.93
N VAL A 48 -8.36 2.89 4.99
CA VAL A 48 -7.06 3.34 4.50
C VAL A 48 -6.23 3.97 5.61
N ILE A 49 -6.81 4.89 6.39
CA ILE A 49 -6.13 5.57 7.50
C ILE A 49 -5.75 4.57 8.59
N ALA A 50 -6.64 3.64 8.95
CA ALA A 50 -6.34 2.60 9.91
C ALA A 50 -5.17 1.71 9.46
N ALA A 51 -5.13 1.32 8.18
CA ALA A 51 -4.02 0.53 7.62
C ALA A 51 -2.69 1.30 7.68
N LEU A 52 -2.70 2.59 7.33
CA LEU A 52 -1.50 3.44 7.39
C LEU A 52 -0.99 3.64 8.82
N LEU A 53 -1.89 3.86 9.79
CA LEU A 53 -1.52 4.03 11.20
C LEU A 53 -1.01 2.73 11.84
N ALA A 54 -1.45 1.57 11.37
CA ALA A 54 -1.00 0.27 11.84
C ALA A 54 0.25 -0.25 11.11
N ALA A 55 0.76 0.47 10.10
CA ALA A 55 1.90 0.05 9.31
C ALA A 55 3.22 0.35 10.05
N ASP A 56 4.14 -0.61 10.03
CA ASP A 56 5.53 -0.38 10.43
C ASP A 56 6.30 0.38 9.32
N LEU A 57 5.87 0.22 8.06
CA LEU A 57 6.47 0.85 6.89
C LEU A 57 5.41 1.09 5.81
N VAL A 58 5.36 2.30 5.27
CA VAL A 58 4.53 2.64 4.11
C VAL A 58 5.43 2.85 2.90
N VAL A 59 5.15 2.14 1.81
CA VAL A 59 5.85 2.29 0.53
C VAL A 59 4.86 2.79 -0.51
N SER A 60 5.11 3.99 -1.03
CA SER A 60 4.30 4.58 -2.10
C SER A 60 4.68 3.97 -3.45
N THR A 61 3.67 3.61 -4.24
CA THR A 61 3.76 3.08 -5.60
C THR A 61 2.82 3.83 -6.54
#